data_AF-A0A954WY95-F1
#
_entry.id   AF-A0A954WY95-F1
#
_cell.length_a   1.000
_cell.length_b   1.000
_cell.length_c   1.000
_cell.angle_alpha   90.00
_cell.angle_beta   90.00
_cell.angle_gamma   90.00
#
_symmetry.space_group_name_H-M   'P 1'
#
loop_
_entity.id
_entity.type
_entity.pdbx_description
1 polymer ?
#
loop_
_entity_poly.entity_id
_entity_poly.type
_entity_poly.pdbx_seq_one_letter_code
_entity_poly.pdbx_strand_id
1 'polypeptide(L)'
;MKKFFSPALRISLSLVAIVYGAMIASRELGMVTNEQQLELDHRIKLCETLAINCSIHAIRHDVTSIRQTLDAAKARNSDIRSIALRQLEGDKIVYSAGDHEAHWQQSQGKSTRNDMIIPMSTGSGSQWGQLEVSFLGASMSGWSG
;
A
#
# COMPACT_ATOMS: atom_id res chain seq x y z
N MET A 1 -5.91 -37.81 49.23
CA MET A 1 -4.90 -36.75 48.97
C MET A 1 -5.60 -35.55 48.33
N LYS A 2 -5.91 -34.49 49.07
CA LYS A 2 -6.46 -33.23 48.51
C LYS A 2 -5.38 -32.17 48.59
N LYS A 3 -4.74 -31.85 47.46
CA LYS A 3 -3.78 -30.75 47.37
C LYS A 3 -4.57 -29.45 47.50
N PHE A 4 -4.51 -28.81 48.67
CA PHE A 4 -5.06 -27.47 48.85
C PHE A 4 -4.26 -26.52 47.96
N PHE A 5 -4.94 -25.96 46.96
CA PHE A 5 -4.39 -24.90 46.11
C PHE A 5 -3.83 -23.80 47.00
N SER A 6 -2.50 -23.62 46.97
CA SER A 6 -1.82 -22.59 47.76
C SER A 6 -2.42 -21.21 47.43
N PRO A 7 -2.68 -20.34 48.43
CA PRO A 7 -3.14 -18.98 48.21
C PRO A 7 -2.26 -18.23 47.19
N ALA A 8 -0.94 -18.44 47.23
CA ALA A 8 -0.01 -17.86 46.27
C ALA A 8 -0.31 -18.29 44.82
N LEU A 9 -0.70 -19.55 44.60
CA LEU A 9 -1.05 -20.07 43.28
C LEU A 9 -2.32 -19.42 42.73
N ARG A 10 -3.29 -19.12 43.61
CA ARG A 10 -4.54 -18.44 43.22
C ARG A 10 -4.29 -16.99 42.82
N ILE A 11 -3.46 -16.29 43.58
CA ILE A 11 -3.08 -14.89 43.29
C ILE A 11 -2.26 -14.79 42.01
N SER A 12 -1.28 -15.68 41.80
CA SER A 12 -0.51 -15.70 40.56
C SER A 12 -1.39 -16.06 39.36
N LEU A 13 -2.32 -17.00 39.51
CA LEU A 13 -3.22 -17.42 38.42
C LEU A 13 -4.19 -16.31 38.02
N SER A 14 -4.76 -15.57 38.99
CA SER A 14 -5.64 -14.43 38.70
C SER A 14 -4.88 -13.30 38.01
N LEU A 15 -3.64 -13.04 38.42
CA LEU A 15 -2.81 -12.01 37.80
C LEU A 15 -2.50 -12.37 36.34
N VAL A 16 -2.09 -13.61 36.06
CA VAL A 16 -1.84 -14.08 34.69
C VAL A 16 -3.11 -14.01 33.84
N ALA A 17 -4.26 -14.42 34.40
CA ALA A 17 -5.54 -14.35 33.70
C ALA A 17 -5.93 -12.90 33.34
N ILE A 18 -5.68 -11.93 34.23
CA ILE A 18 -5.92 -10.51 33.97
C ILE A 18 -4.99 -9.97 32.88
N VAL A 19 -3.68 -10.28 32.96
CA VAL A 19 -2.72 -9.82 31.94
C VAL A 19 -3.08 -10.39 30.57
N TYR A 20 -3.38 -11.69 30.50
CA TYR A 20 -3.77 -12.35 29.26
C TYR A 20 -5.10 -11.81 28.71
N GLY A 21 -6.08 -11.57 29.60
CA GLY A 21 -7.35 -10.93 29.25
C GLY A 21 -7.15 -9.52 28.71
N ALA A 22 -6.26 -8.73 29.30
CA ALA A 22 -5.91 -7.40 28.81
C ALA A 22 -5.24 -7.43 27.43
N MET A 23 -4.36 -8.42 27.18
CA MET A 23 -3.76 -8.60 25.84
C MET A 23 -4.83 -8.95 24.79
N ILE A 24 -5.77 -9.84 25.08
CA ILE A 24 -6.87 -10.17 24.15
C ILE A 24 -7.76 -8.94 23.93
N ALA A 25 -8.16 -8.26 25.02
CA ALA A 25 -8.98 -7.06 24.93
C ALA A 25 -8.31 -5.96 24.08
N SER A 26 -6.99 -5.78 24.19
CA SER A 26 -6.25 -4.82 23.36
C SER A 26 -6.27 -5.15 21.86
N ARG A 27 -6.31 -6.45 21.52
CA ARG A 27 -6.43 -6.91 20.12
C ARG A 27 -7.81 -6.61 19.57
N GLU A 28 -8.86 -6.90 20.33
CA GLU A 28 -10.26 -6.65 19.94
C GLU A 28 -10.60 -5.16 19.90
N LEU A 29 -9.99 -4.35 20.77
CA LEU A 29 -10.11 -2.88 20.73
C LEU A 29 -9.33 -2.24 19.57
N GLY A 30 -8.66 -3.04 18.73
CA GLY A 30 -7.94 -2.55 17.55
C GLY A 30 -6.72 -1.68 17.89
N MET A 31 -6.21 -1.74 19.12
CA MET A 31 -5.06 -0.93 19.56
C MET A 31 -3.74 -1.42 18.96
N VAL A 32 -3.73 -2.62 18.35
CA VAL A 32 -2.64 -3.09 17.50
C VAL A 32 -3.00 -2.73 16.06
N THR A 33 -2.50 -1.59 15.60
CA THR A 33 -2.57 -1.22 14.18
C THR A 33 -1.88 -2.29 13.35
N ASN A 34 -2.62 -2.88 12.42
CA ASN A 34 -2.04 -3.79 11.44
C ASN A 34 -1.13 -2.97 10.51
N GLU A 35 0.17 -2.96 10.79
CA GLU A 35 1.16 -2.17 10.05
C GLU A 35 1.09 -2.43 8.54
N GLN A 36 0.77 -3.66 8.14
CA GLN A 36 0.59 -4.02 6.72
C GLN A 36 -0.62 -3.34 6.09
N GLN A 37 -1.68 -3.14 6.86
CA GLN A 37 -2.90 -2.50 6.40
C GLN A 37 -2.72 -0.98 6.34
N LEU A 38 -1.98 -0.42 7.29
CA LEU A 38 -1.58 0.99 7.26
C LEU A 38 -0.68 1.30 6.06
N GLU A 39 0.29 0.43 5.76
CA GLU A 39 1.16 0.55 4.59
C GLU A 39 0.34 0.48 3.28
N LEU A 40 -0.57 -0.47 3.18
CA LEU A 40 -1.49 -0.57 2.03
C LEU A 40 -2.34 0.69 1.86
N ASP A 41 -2.95 1.19 2.94
CA ASP A 41 -3.76 2.41 2.90
C ASP A 41 -2.93 3.63 2.48
N HIS A 42 -1.67 3.71 2.92
CA HIS A 42 -0.75 4.75 2.48
C HIS A 42 -0.47 4.64 0.98
N ARG A 43 -0.15 3.44 0.48
CA ARG A 43 0.09 3.21 -0.96
C ARG A 43 -1.14 3.57 -1.80
N ILE A 44 -2.34 3.19 -1.37
CA ILE A 44 -3.60 3.54 -2.03
C ILE A 44 -3.76 5.05 -2.14
N LYS A 45 -3.67 5.77 -1.02
CA LYS A 45 -3.84 7.24 -1.00
C LYS A 45 -2.80 7.97 -1.86
N LEU A 46 -1.55 7.51 -1.83
CA LEU A 46 -0.47 8.06 -2.66
C LEU A 46 -0.78 7.86 -4.15
N CYS A 47 -1.12 6.64 -4.54
CA CYS A 47 -1.46 6.29 -5.90
C CYS A 47 -2.69 7.04 -6.43
N GLU A 48 -3.75 7.16 -5.63
CA GLU A 48 -4.95 7.95 -5.99
C GLU A 48 -4.62 9.42 -6.17
N THR A 49 -3.82 9.99 -5.26
CA THR A 49 -3.42 11.41 -5.36
C THR A 49 -2.58 11.66 -6.63
N LEU A 50 -1.65 10.74 -6.95
CA LEU A 50 -0.86 10.82 -8.18
C LEU A 50 -1.73 10.68 -9.42
N ALA A 51 -2.69 9.76 -9.43
CA ALA A 51 -3.60 9.57 -10.55
C ALA A 51 -4.47 10.81 -10.77
N ILE A 52 -5.02 11.42 -9.71
CA ILE A 52 -5.78 12.68 -9.81
C ILE A 52 -4.91 13.80 -10.39
N ASN A 53 -3.68 13.97 -9.87
CA ASN A 53 -2.75 14.98 -10.36
C ASN A 53 -2.42 14.75 -11.85
N CYS A 54 -2.09 13.52 -12.23
CA CYS A 54 -1.81 13.14 -13.60
C CYS A 54 -3.02 13.34 -14.53
N SER A 55 -4.24 13.02 -14.08
CA SER A 55 -5.47 13.27 -14.84
C SER A 55 -5.66 14.74 -15.18
N ILE A 56 -5.37 15.65 -14.24
CA ILE A 56 -5.47 17.10 -14.47
C ILE A 56 -4.48 17.55 -15.56
N HIS A 57 -3.25 17.05 -15.54
CA HIS A 57 -2.24 17.36 -16.56
C HIS A 57 -2.51 16.67 -17.90
N ALA A 58 -3.08 15.45 -17.87
CA ALA A 58 -3.46 14.69 -19.06
C ALA A 58 -4.55 15.41 -19.87
N ILE A 59 -5.55 16.00 -19.21
CA ILE A 59 -6.58 16.85 -19.84
C ILE A 59 -5.95 18.04 -20.60
N ARG A 60 -4.81 18.55 -20.11
CA ARG A 60 -4.10 19.68 -20.70
C ARG A 60 -3.04 19.27 -21.73
N HIS A 61 -2.93 17.97 -22.03
CA HIS A 61 -1.87 17.39 -22.85
C HIS A 61 -0.45 17.74 -22.37
N ASP A 62 -0.29 18.02 -21.07
CA ASP A 62 0.98 18.43 -20.48
C ASP A 62 1.76 17.23 -19.97
N VAL A 63 2.30 16.46 -20.92
CA VAL A 63 3.11 15.26 -20.63
C VAL A 63 4.40 15.61 -19.88
N THR A 64 4.92 16.82 -20.04
CA THR A 64 6.13 17.27 -19.34
C THR A 64 5.89 17.39 -17.84
N SER A 65 4.76 17.98 -17.44
CA SER A 65 4.39 18.07 -16.02
C SER A 65 4.12 16.69 -15.42
N ILE A 66 3.43 15.81 -16.15
CA ILE A 66 3.24 14.40 -15.73
C ILE A 66 4.60 13.75 -15.45
N ARG A 67 5.55 13.90 -16.37
CA ARG A 67 6.90 13.34 -16.25
C ARG A 67 7.57 13.80 -14.95
N GLN A 68 7.57 15.11 -14.71
CA GLN A 68 8.14 15.69 -13.50
C GLN A 68 7.44 15.20 -12.23
N THR A 69 6.12 15.07 -12.25
CA THR A 69 5.35 14.52 -11.13
C THR A 69 5.75 13.08 -10.83
N LEU A 70 5.85 12.22 -11.85
CA LEU A 70 6.21 10.80 -11.69
C LEU A 70 7.66 10.61 -11.25
N ASP A 71 8.59 11.38 -11.82
CA ASP A 71 9.99 11.38 -11.39
C ASP A 71 10.14 11.82 -9.93
N ALA A 72 9.47 12.90 -9.56
CA ALA A 72 9.50 13.41 -8.20
C ALA A 72 8.80 12.46 -7.22
N ALA A 73 7.72 11.77 -7.64
CA ALA A 73 7.06 10.75 -6.84
C ALA A 73 8.00 9.57 -6.55
N LYS A 74 8.67 9.04 -7.57
CA LYS A 74 9.67 7.98 -7.41
C LYS A 74 10.85 8.43 -6.55
N ALA A 75 11.37 9.64 -6.78
CA ALA A 75 12.52 10.16 -6.03
C ALA A 75 12.22 10.37 -4.53
N ARG A 76 10.97 10.74 -4.18
CA ARG A 76 10.55 10.96 -2.79
C ARG A 76 10.18 9.69 -2.04
N ASN A 77 9.80 8.63 -2.74
CA ASN A 77 9.25 7.42 -2.16
C ASN A 77 10.14 6.23 -2.55
N SER A 78 11.08 5.86 -1.67
CA SER A 78 12.06 4.79 -1.92
C SER A 78 11.45 3.38 -2.01
N ASP A 79 10.23 3.22 -1.54
CA ASP A 79 9.42 1.99 -1.67
C ASP A 79 8.90 1.79 -3.10
N ILE A 80 8.87 2.83 -3.93
CA ILE A 80 8.45 2.73 -5.32
C ILE A 80 9.59 2.20 -6.18
N ARG A 81 9.38 1.03 -6.78
CA ARG A 81 10.32 0.39 -7.71
C ARG A 81 10.24 1.02 -9.10
N SER A 82 9.02 1.17 -9.62
CA SER A 82 8.78 1.79 -10.93
C SER A 82 7.37 2.35 -11.03
N ILE A 83 7.20 3.43 -11.78
CA ILE A 83 5.89 4.02 -12.11
C ILE A 83 5.78 4.18 -13.61
N ALA A 84 4.62 3.89 -14.21
CA ALA A 84 4.35 4.19 -15.59
C ALA A 84 2.95 4.76 -15.79
N LEU A 85 2.85 5.60 -16.82
CA LEU A 85 1.59 6.10 -17.34
C LEU A 85 1.26 5.35 -18.62
N ARG A 86 0.16 4.59 -18.62
CA ARG A 86 -0.34 3.90 -19.81
C ARG A 86 -1.59 4.61 -20.30
N GLN A 87 -1.57 5.06 -21.53
CA GLN A 87 -2.74 5.63 -22.18
C GLN A 87 -3.65 4.49 -22.66
N LEU A 88 -4.96 4.64 -22.45
CA LEU A 88 -5.94 3.63 -22.86
C LEU A 88 -6.04 3.60 -24.39
N GLU A 89 -6.00 4.78 -25.00
CA GLU A 89 -5.96 4.94 -26.45
C GLU A 89 -4.57 4.51 -26.98
N GLY A 90 -4.56 3.41 -27.74
CA GLY A 90 -3.34 2.84 -28.32
C GLY A 90 -2.54 1.92 -27.39
N ASP A 91 -3.02 1.64 -26.17
CA ASP A 91 -2.41 0.73 -25.19
C ASP A 91 -0.88 0.91 -25.04
N LYS A 92 -0.45 2.16 -24.96
CA LYS A 92 0.97 2.53 -24.95
C LYS A 92 1.37 3.20 -23.65
N ILE A 93 2.56 2.86 -23.17
CA ILE A 93 3.24 3.59 -22.10
C ILE A 93 3.67 4.95 -22.65
N VAL A 94 3.09 6.02 -22.12
CA VAL A 94 3.42 7.42 -22.45
C VAL A 94 4.70 7.84 -21.76
N TYR A 95 4.86 7.41 -20.50
CA TYR A 95 6.06 7.68 -19.71
C TYR A 95 6.27 6.59 -18.66
N SER A 96 7.52 6.27 -18.36
CA SER A 96 7.91 5.41 -17.25
C SER A 96 9.08 6.02 -16.47
N ALA A 97 8.96 6.00 -15.15
CA ALA A 97 10.01 6.34 -14.20
C ALA A 97 10.57 5.05 -13.60
N GLY A 98 11.83 4.73 -13.94
CA GLY A 98 12.45 3.44 -13.64
C GLY A 98 12.25 2.40 -14.73
N ASP A 99 12.87 1.23 -14.55
CA ASP A 99 12.82 0.13 -15.51
C ASP A 99 11.48 -0.63 -15.37
N HIS A 100 10.40 0.06 -15.74
CA HIS A 100 9.04 -0.41 -15.50
C HIS A 100 8.74 -1.70 -16.27
N GLU A 101 9.15 -1.82 -17.52
CA GLU A 101 8.92 -3.04 -18.31
C GLU A 101 9.64 -4.27 -17.71
N ALA A 102 10.82 -4.08 -17.11
CA ALA A 102 11.55 -5.16 -16.46
C ALA A 102 10.99 -5.56 -15.08
N HIS A 103 10.18 -4.70 -14.47
CA HIS A 103 9.71 -4.86 -13.09
C HIS A 103 8.21 -5.10 -12.98
N TRP A 104 7.46 -4.66 -13.97
CA TRP A 104 6.03 -4.80 -14.05
C TRP A 104 5.65 -6.25 -14.38
N GLN A 105 5.16 -6.95 -13.37
CA GLN A 105 4.51 -8.24 -13.58
C GLN A 105 3.06 -7.95 -13.92
N GLN A 106 2.72 -8.06 -15.20
CA GLN A 106 1.39 -7.80 -15.74
C GLN A 106 0.33 -8.59 -14.97
N SER A 107 -0.28 -7.93 -13.98
CA SER A 107 -1.20 -8.57 -13.04
C SER A 107 -2.60 -8.69 -13.63
N GLN A 108 -2.79 -9.24 -14.84
CA GLN A 108 -4.11 -9.45 -15.48
C GLN A 108 -5.16 -8.31 -15.27
N GLY A 109 -4.73 -7.04 -15.22
CA GLY A 109 -5.62 -5.90 -14.95
C GLY A 109 -6.15 -5.76 -13.51
N LYS A 110 -5.55 -6.44 -12.53
CA LYS A 110 -5.90 -6.38 -11.10
C LYS A 110 -4.77 -5.78 -10.28
N SER A 111 -5.12 -4.86 -9.39
CA SER A 111 -4.20 -4.30 -8.39
C SER A 111 -3.87 -5.34 -7.32
N THR A 112 -2.58 -5.54 -7.07
CA THR A 112 -2.04 -6.32 -5.96
C THR A 112 -1.38 -5.39 -4.93
N ARG A 113 -0.91 -5.95 -3.81
CA ARG A 113 -0.18 -5.20 -2.76
C ARG A 113 1.08 -4.50 -3.31
N ASN A 114 1.68 -5.09 -4.35
CA ASN A 114 2.94 -4.66 -4.91
C ASN A 114 2.78 -3.95 -6.24
N ASP A 115 1.80 -4.34 -7.04
CA ASP A 115 1.56 -3.74 -8.36
C ASP A 115 0.15 -3.16 -8.37
N MET A 116 0.06 -1.83 -8.31
CA MET A 116 -1.20 -1.11 -8.28
C MET A 116 -1.53 -0.52 -9.64
N ILE A 117 -2.77 -0.71 -10.07
CA ILE A 117 -3.34 -0.15 -11.28
C ILE A 117 -4.43 0.84 -10.86
N ILE A 118 -4.27 2.10 -11.25
CA ILE A 118 -5.19 3.16 -10.87
C ILE A 118 -5.76 3.77 -12.15
N PRO A 119 -7.06 3.60 -12.42
CA PRO A 119 -7.68 4.18 -13.59
C PRO A 119 -7.68 5.71 -13.47
N MET A 120 -7.35 6.37 -14.56
CA MET A 120 -7.36 7.83 -14.65
C MET A 120 -8.54 8.26 -15.52
N SER A 121 -9.51 8.91 -14.91
CA SER A 121 -10.66 9.48 -15.61
C SER A 121 -10.48 10.97 -15.84
N THR A 122 -10.95 11.42 -17.00
CA THR A 122 -11.09 12.84 -17.29
C THR A 122 -12.41 13.36 -16.71
N GLY A 123 -12.52 14.67 -16.49
CA GLY A 123 -13.71 15.28 -15.89
C GLY A 123 -15.03 15.02 -16.61
N SER A 124 -15.00 14.51 -17.85
CA SER A 124 -16.16 14.05 -18.63
C SER A 124 -16.61 12.62 -18.32
N GLY A 125 -15.95 11.92 -17.38
CA GLY A 125 -16.28 10.55 -16.98
C GLY A 125 -15.66 9.46 -17.85
N SER A 126 -14.97 9.81 -18.96
CA SER A 126 -14.22 8.85 -19.76
C SER A 126 -12.84 8.58 -19.19
N GLN A 127 -12.49 7.30 -19.08
CA GLN A 127 -11.15 6.85 -18.69
C GLN A 127 -10.16 7.21 -19.81
N TRP A 128 -9.15 8.01 -19.47
CA TRP A 128 -8.10 8.42 -20.41
C TRP A 128 -6.94 7.42 -20.42
N GLY A 129 -6.66 6.81 -19.28
CA GLY A 129 -5.56 5.87 -19.13
C GLY A 129 -5.55 5.19 -17.76
N GLN A 130 -4.39 4.64 -17.42
CA GLN A 130 -4.12 4.03 -16.14
C GLN A 130 -2.72 4.37 -15.67
N LEU A 131 -2.59 4.60 -14.37
CA LEU A 131 -1.31 4.74 -13.69
C LEU A 131 -0.92 3.36 -13.14
N GLU A 132 0.25 2.90 -13.51
CA GLU A 132 0.83 1.61 -13.12
C GLU A 132 1.96 1.88 -12.11
N VAL A 133 1.81 1.41 -10.87
CA VAL A 133 2.81 1.64 -9.81
C VAL A 133 3.26 0.30 -9.26
N SER A 134 4.56 0.01 -9.35
CA SER A 134 5.17 -1.16 -8.72
C SER A 134 5.99 -0.73 -7.52
N PHE A 135 5.71 -1.35 -6.38
CA PHE A 135 6.36 -1.17 -5.10
C PHE A 135 7.30 -2.33 -4.81
N LEU A 136 8.37 -2.05 -4.06
CA LEU A 136 9.20 -3.07 -3.46
C LEU A 136 8.34 -4.02 -2.61
N GLY A 137 8.64 -5.32 -2.70
CA GLY A 137 8.10 -6.34 -1.80
C GLY A 137 8.16 -5.81 -0.38
N ALA A 138 7.05 -5.84 0.36
CA ALA A 138 7.09 -5.52 1.77
C ALA A 138 8.09 -6.49 2.39
N SER A 139 9.32 -6.03 2.63
CA SER A 139 10.31 -6.84 3.31
C SER A 139 9.66 -7.22 4.62
N MET A 140 9.63 -8.52 4.94
CA MET A 140 9.35 -8.98 6.30
C MET A 140 10.43 -8.39 7.21
N SER A 141 10.29 -7.10 7.55
CA SER A 141 11.01 -6.44 8.62
C SER A 141 10.23 -6.71 9.90
N GLY A 142 10.05 -8.00 10.18
CA GLY A 142 9.31 -8.51 11.33
C GLY A 142 10.09 -9.69 11.90
N TRP A 143 11.15 -9.36 12.63
CA TRP A 143 11.79 -10.17 13.67
C TRP A 143 12.24 -11.58 13.27
N SER A 144 13.54 -11.72 12.97
CA SER A 144 14.28 -12.94 13.31
C SER A 144 14.87 -12.73 14.70
N GLY A 145 14.22 -13.31 15.71
CA GLY A 145 14.66 -13.29 17.11
C GLY A 145 13.73 -14.11 17.97
#